data_AF-A0A3N7A911-F1
#
_entry.id   AF-A0A3N7A911-F1
#
_cell.length_a   1.000
_cell.length_b   1.000
_cell.length_c   1.000
_cell.angle_alpha   90.00
_cell.angle_beta   90.00
_cell.angle_gamma   90.00
#
_symmetry.space_group_name_H-M   'P 1'
#
loop_
_entity.id
_entity.type
_entity.pdbx_description
1 polymer ?
#
loop_
_entity_poly.entity_id
_entity_poly.type
_entity_poly.pdbx_seq_one_letter_code
_entity_poly.pdbx_strand_id
1 'polypeptide(L)'
;MEYYSDTVFENQHYTASPLPFGEYEGCTFQNCDFGKANLSMYKFIDCTFSGCNLSMVLTGKTVWNNIRFKDCKMLGLHFESASPIGMVIQFDHCVLSHSSFYQTKIHQTKFNTCTLEEVDFTGADLKGASFANCDLRLAHFERTNLEKVDFSSAYNVSLNPTLSQLKNAVFSQHNIAGLLEVFKIKIQ
;
A
#
# COMPACT_ATOMS: atom_id res chain seq x y z
N MET A 1 -3.72 18.01 -20.86
CA MET A 1 -3.53 17.56 -19.47
C MET A 1 -3.98 18.72 -18.63
N GLU A 2 -5.05 18.53 -17.87
CA GLU A 2 -5.58 19.53 -16.94
C GLU A 2 -4.61 19.70 -15.75
N TYR A 3 -4.72 20.81 -15.04
CA TYR A 3 -4.01 21.04 -13.79
C TYR A 3 -4.99 21.56 -12.73
N TYR A 4 -5.01 20.89 -11.58
CA TYR A 4 -5.81 21.26 -10.43
C TYR A 4 -4.90 21.41 -9.22
N SER A 5 -5.12 22.49 -8.45
CA SER A 5 -4.36 22.80 -7.25
C SER A 5 -5.31 23.09 -6.09
N ASP A 6 -4.98 22.58 -4.89
CA ASP A 6 -5.67 22.86 -3.63
C ASP A 6 -7.20 22.70 -3.68
N THR A 7 -7.68 21.78 -4.52
CA THR A 7 -9.11 21.59 -4.78
C THR A 7 -9.65 20.39 -4.01
N VAL A 8 -10.86 20.53 -3.47
CA VAL A 8 -11.58 19.43 -2.82
C VAL A 8 -12.64 18.89 -3.77
N PHE A 9 -12.60 17.57 -3.99
CA PHE A 9 -13.59 16.82 -4.75
C PHE A 9 -14.36 15.91 -3.79
N GLU A 10 -15.65 16.18 -3.58
CA GLU A 10 -16.46 15.45 -2.60
C GLU A 10 -17.58 14.65 -3.28
N ASN A 11 -17.79 13.42 -2.81
CA ASN A 11 -18.93 12.56 -3.17
C ASN A 11 -19.08 12.35 -4.69
N GLN A 12 -17.96 12.26 -5.41
CA GLN A 12 -17.95 12.06 -6.86
C GLN A 12 -17.92 10.58 -7.24
N HIS A 13 -18.64 10.22 -8.31
CA HIS A 13 -18.66 8.87 -8.87
C HIS A 13 -17.91 8.83 -10.21
N TYR A 14 -16.60 8.62 -10.16
CA TYR A 14 -15.72 8.63 -11.33
C TYR A 14 -15.84 7.37 -12.20
N THR A 15 -16.68 6.42 -11.80
CA THR A 15 -17.10 5.26 -12.60
C THR A 15 -18.13 5.63 -13.67
N ALA A 16 -18.94 6.66 -13.42
CA ALA A 16 -19.96 7.16 -14.35
C ALA A 16 -19.48 8.39 -15.14
N SER A 17 -18.74 9.28 -14.47
CA SER A 17 -18.16 10.48 -15.07
C SER A 17 -16.66 10.50 -14.77
N PRO A 18 -15.78 10.11 -15.69
CA PRO A 18 -14.35 10.01 -15.43
C PRO A 18 -13.76 11.33 -14.88
N LEU A 19 -12.79 11.21 -13.97
CA LEU A 19 -11.98 12.34 -13.54
C LEU A 19 -11.29 12.95 -14.79
N PRO A 20 -11.23 14.29 -14.94
CA PRO A 20 -10.50 14.89 -16.05
C PRO A 20 -9.01 14.47 -16.06
N PHE A 21 -8.47 14.11 -17.22
CA PHE A 21 -7.07 13.69 -17.29
C PHE A 21 -6.11 14.83 -16.97
N GLY A 22 -5.35 14.71 -15.88
CA GLY A 22 -4.58 15.84 -15.37
C GLY A 22 -3.54 15.54 -14.30
N GLU A 23 -2.91 16.63 -13.88
CA GLU A 23 -2.06 16.73 -12.71
C GLU A 23 -2.84 17.38 -11.57
N TYR A 24 -2.74 16.79 -10.39
CA TYR A 24 -3.45 17.18 -9.18
C TYR A 24 -2.42 17.42 -8.09
N GLU A 25 -2.37 18.66 -7.59
CA GLU A 25 -1.42 19.09 -6.56
C GLU A 25 -2.18 19.61 -5.34
N GLY A 26 -1.84 19.15 -4.14
CA GLY A 26 -2.52 19.59 -2.90
C GLY A 26 -4.02 19.25 -2.83
N CYS A 27 -4.54 18.44 -3.76
CA CYS A 27 -5.96 18.17 -3.88
C CYS A 27 -6.42 17.12 -2.86
N THR A 28 -7.69 17.23 -2.45
CA THR A 28 -8.35 16.25 -1.57
C THR A 28 -9.53 15.60 -2.30
N PHE A 29 -9.56 14.28 -2.30
CA PHE A 29 -10.70 13.49 -2.78
C PHE A 29 -11.38 12.87 -1.57
N GLN A 30 -12.65 13.23 -1.33
CA GLN A 30 -13.41 12.79 -0.16
C GLN A 30 -14.64 12.01 -0.58
N ASN A 31 -14.78 10.79 -0.08
CA ASN A 31 -15.91 9.89 -0.35
C ASN A 31 -16.17 9.68 -1.85
N CYS A 32 -15.09 9.67 -2.65
CA CYS A 32 -15.17 9.49 -4.09
C CYS A 32 -15.04 8.01 -4.47
N ASP A 33 -15.79 7.60 -5.49
CA ASP A 33 -15.71 6.25 -6.06
C ASP A 33 -14.92 6.27 -7.37
N PHE A 34 -13.74 5.67 -7.32
CA PHE A 34 -12.86 5.41 -8.46
C PHE A 34 -12.88 3.93 -8.86
N GLY A 35 -13.73 3.08 -8.30
CA GLY A 35 -13.66 1.62 -8.51
C GLY A 35 -13.56 1.23 -9.99
N LYS A 36 -12.51 0.50 -10.37
CA LYS A 36 -12.20 0.11 -11.77
C LYS A 36 -11.95 1.27 -12.75
N ALA A 37 -11.84 2.51 -12.28
CA ALA A 37 -11.51 3.65 -13.12
C ALA A 37 -10.09 3.51 -13.68
N ASN A 38 -9.83 4.19 -14.79
CA ASN A 38 -8.52 4.27 -15.37
C ASN A 38 -7.84 5.60 -15.00
N LEU A 39 -6.90 5.52 -14.06
CA LEU A 39 -6.05 6.64 -13.64
C LEU A 39 -4.65 6.57 -14.26
N SER A 40 -4.47 5.79 -15.34
CA SER A 40 -3.17 5.66 -15.99
C SER A 40 -2.64 7.01 -16.49
N MET A 41 -1.36 7.27 -16.24
CA MET A 41 -0.62 8.49 -16.60
C MET A 41 -1.05 9.78 -15.87
N TYR A 42 -1.95 9.69 -14.87
CA TYR A 42 -2.25 10.83 -14.01
C TYR A 42 -1.07 11.14 -13.10
N LYS A 43 -1.03 12.36 -12.59
CA LYS A 43 -0.10 12.73 -11.53
C LYS A 43 -0.86 13.26 -10.33
N PHE A 44 -0.57 12.68 -9.18
CA PHE A 44 -1.03 13.15 -7.90
C PHE A 44 0.21 13.52 -7.08
N ILE A 45 0.22 14.75 -6.57
CA ILE A 45 1.30 15.32 -5.78
C ILE A 45 0.69 15.95 -4.54
N ASP A 46 1.19 15.61 -3.35
CA ASP A 46 0.72 16.17 -2.08
C ASP A 46 -0.80 16.02 -1.87
N CYS A 47 -1.40 14.97 -2.43
CA CYS A 47 -2.84 14.75 -2.42
C CYS A 47 -3.28 13.82 -1.29
N THR A 48 -4.53 14.01 -0.85
CA THR A 48 -5.20 13.11 0.10
C THR A 48 -6.43 12.47 -0.52
N PHE A 49 -6.58 11.15 -0.32
CA PHE A 49 -7.80 10.41 -0.61
C PHE A 49 -8.38 9.94 0.72
N SER A 50 -9.61 10.33 1.04
CA SER A 50 -10.28 10.01 2.29
C SER A 50 -11.64 9.36 2.05
N GLY A 51 -11.89 8.18 2.60
CA GLY A 51 -13.17 7.48 2.42
C GLY A 51 -13.43 7.03 0.99
N CYS A 52 -12.39 6.96 0.15
CA CYS A 52 -12.53 6.67 -1.27
C CYS A 52 -12.51 5.17 -1.56
N ASN A 53 -13.22 4.76 -2.61
CA ASN A 53 -13.05 3.43 -3.20
C ASN A 53 -12.13 3.53 -4.41
N LEU A 54 -10.95 2.91 -4.33
CA LEU A 54 -10.00 2.75 -5.45
C LEU A 54 -9.79 1.28 -5.82
N SER A 55 -10.72 0.40 -5.45
CA SER A 55 -10.60 -1.04 -5.76
C SER A 55 -10.46 -1.26 -7.28
N MET A 56 -9.49 -2.08 -7.68
CA MET A 56 -9.22 -2.45 -9.08
C MET A 56 -8.95 -1.26 -10.03
N VAL A 57 -8.56 -0.09 -9.52
CA VAL A 57 -8.16 1.06 -10.35
C VAL A 57 -6.93 0.69 -11.20
N LEU A 58 -6.94 1.09 -12.46
CA LEU A 58 -5.78 0.96 -13.33
C LEU A 58 -4.86 2.17 -13.12
N THR A 59 -3.64 1.92 -12.66
CA THR A 59 -2.67 2.97 -12.32
C THR A 59 -1.45 3.00 -13.24
N GLY A 60 -1.57 2.50 -14.47
CA GLY A 60 -0.45 2.40 -15.41
C GLY A 60 0.32 3.72 -15.57
N LYS A 61 1.59 3.76 -15.15
CA LYS A 61 2.45 4.97 -15.17
C LYS A 61 1.92 6.17 -14.39
N THR A 62 1.01 5.98 -13.43
CA THR A 62 0.52 7.05 -12.54
C THR A 62 1.64 7.50 -11.61
N VAL A 63 1.76 8.80 -11.34
CA VAL A 63 2.69 9.31 -10.34
C VAL A 63 1.96 9.49 -9.01
N TRP A 64 2.47 8.85 -7.97
CA TRP A 64 2.01 8.96 -6.59
C TRP A 64 3.11 9.59 -5.73
N ASN A 65 3.19 10.91 -5.70
CA ASN A 65 4.20 11.62 -4.91
C ASN A 65 3.57 12.23 -3.66
N ASN A 66 4.05 11.82 -2.49
CA ASN A 66 3.58 12.25 -1.17
C ASN A 66 2.05 12.15 -1.01
N ILE A 67 1.54 10.93 -1.14
CA ILE A 67 0.10 10.64 -1.13
C ILE A 67 -0.33 10.06 0.21
N ARG A 68 -1.47 10.53 0.70
CA ARG A 68 -2.14 9.94 1.87
C ARG A 68 -3.45 9.28 1.47
N PHE A 69 -3.57 7.98 1.73
CA PHE A 69 -4.85 7.27 1.71
C PHE A 69 -5.33 7.10 3.15
N LYS A 70 -6.56 7.54 3.41
CA LYS A 70 -7.21 7.44 4.72
C LYS A 70 -8.60 6.83 4.56
N ASP A 71 -8.93 5.81 5.36
CA ASP A 71 -10.25 5.17 5.33
C ASP A 71 -10.64 4.66 3.92
N CYS A 72 -9.65 4.26 3.11
CA CYS A 72 -9.85 3.91 1.70
C CYS A 72 -9.96 2.40 1.48
N LYS A 73 -10.78 2.01 0.50
CA LYS A 73 -10.88 0.64 0.01
C LYS A 73 -10.11 0.51 -1.30
N MET A 74 -9.11 -0.36 -1.36
CA MET A 74 -8.19 -0.49 -2.49
C MET A 74 -7.95 -1.96 -2.84
N LEU A 75 -9.02 -2.76 -2.91
CA LEU A 75 -8.90 -4.20 -3.17
C LEU A 75 -8.31 -4.46 -4.56
N GLY A 76 -7.32 -5.36 -4.62
CA GLY A 76 -6.72 -5.79 -5.90
C GLY A 76 -6.01 -4.68 -6.68
N LEU A 77 -5.48 -3.65 -6.00
CA LEU A 77 -4.77 -2.56 -6.66
C LEU A 77 -3.30 -2.93 -6.89
N HIS A 78 -2.79 -2.68 -8.11
CA HIS A 78 -1.43 -3.02 -8.54
C HIS A 78 -0.52 -1.78 -8.52
N PHE A 79 0.15 -1.52 -7.39
CA PHE A 79 1.04 -0.36 -7.23
C PHE A 79 2.30 -0.46 -8.10
N GLU A 80 2.73 -1.66 -8.47
CA GLU A 80 3.84 -1.93 -9.39
C GLU A 80 3.59 -1.43 -10.81
N SER A 81 2.33 -1.21 -11.18
CA SER A 81 1.97 -0.62 -12.48
C SER A 81 2.19 0.90 -12.54
N ALA A 82 2.30 1.55 -11.38
CA ALA A 82 2.52 2.98 -11.27
C ALA A 82 3.96 3.37 -11.60
N SER A 83 4.21 4.67 -11.72
CA SER A 83 5.57 5.19 -11.87
C SER A 83 6.39 4.88 -10.60
N PRO A 84 7.56 4.24 -10.72
CA PRO A 84 8.41 3.96 -9.56
C PRO A 84 9.18 5.21 -9.07
N ILE A 85 9.11 6.32 -9.80
CA ILE A 85 9.89 7.53 -9.50
C ILE A 85 9.17 8.33 -8.43
N GLY A 86 9.86 8.57 -7.31
CA GLY A 86 9.37 9.45 -6.23
C GLY A 86 8.13 8.93 -5.52
N MET A 87 7.88 7.61 -5.58
CA MET A 87 6.70 7.03 -4.96
C MET A 87 6.80 7.08 -3.45
N VAL A 88 6.01 7.97 -2.84
CA VAL A 88 5.92 8.17 -1.40
C VAL A 88 4.45 8.14 -1.02
N ILE A 89 4.05 7.10 -0.29
CA ILE A 89 2.64 6.83 0.00
C ILE A 89 2.51 6.51 1.49
N GLN A 90 1.38 6.87 2.08
CA GLN A 90 0.98 6.51 3.44
C GLN A 90 -0.44 5.98 3.44
N PHE A 91 -0.69 4.97 4.28
CA PHE A 91 -1.98 4.31 4.42
C PHE A 91 -2.43 4.35 5.88
N ASP A 92 -3.66 4.81 6.10
CA ASP A 92 -4.27 4.93 7.42
C ASP A 92 -5.70 4.39 7.38
N HIS A 93 -5.99 3.34 8.15
CA HIS A 93 -7.30 2.66 8.17
C HIS A 93 -7.77 2.17 6.78
N CYS A 94 -6.85 1.69 5.96
CA CYS A 94 -7.13 1.25 4.59
C CYS A 94 -7.32 -0.27 4.49
N VAL A 95 -8.14 -0.70 3.53
CA VAL A 95 -8.30 -2.11 3.15
C VAL A 95 -7.62 -2.33 1.80
N LEU A 96 -6.54 -3.10 1.80
CA LEU A 96 -5.70 -3.36 0.63
C LEU A 96 -5.69 -4.84 0.21
N SER A 97 -6.59 -5.68 0.71
CA SER A 97 -6.54 -7.12 0.45
C SER A 97 -6.40 -7.46 -1.04
N HIS A 98 -5.55 -8.44 -1.34
CA HIS A 98 -5.18 -8.89 -2.69
C HIS A 98 -4.47 -7.83 -3.56
N SER A 99 -4.01 -6.71 -2.99
CA SER A 99 -3.19 -5.73 -3.72
C SER A 99 -1.77 -6.23 -3.95
N SER A 100 -1.06 -5.57 -4.85
CA SER A 100 0.32 -5.89 -5.19
C SER A 100 1.22 -4.66 -5.07
N PHE A 101 2.38 -4.89 -4.46
CA PHE A 101 3.54 -4.01 -4.39
C PHE A 101 4.76 -4.70 -5.02
N TYR A 102 4.54 -5.67 -5.91
CA TYR A 102 5.58 -6.49 -6.52
C TYR A 102 6.74 -5.65 -7.08
N GLN A 103 7.96 -5.91 -6.60
CA GLN A 103 9.19 -5.21 -7.02
C GLN A 103 9.16 -3.67 -6.89
N THR A 104 8.25 -3.11 -6.09
CA THR A 104 8.19 -1.66 -5.86
C THR A 104 9.28 -1.18 -4.90
N LYS A 105 9.57 0.12 -4.90
CA LYS A 105 10.48 0.77 -3.95
C LYS A 105 9.69 1.73 -3.07
N ILE A 106 9.34 1.30 -1.87
CA ILE A 106 8.43 1.99 -0.95
C ILE A 106 9.03 2.10 0.46
N HIS A 107 10.28 2.55 0.51
CA HIS A 107 11.04 2.78 1.75
C HIS A 107 10.26 3.65 2.73
N GLN A 108 10.35 3.31 4.02
CA GLN A 108 9.75 4.09 5.12
C GLN A 108 8.23 4.34 5.00
N THR A 109 7.55 3.55 4.16
CA THR A 109 6.08 3.60 4.05
C THR A 109 5.43 3.24 5.37
N LYS A 110 4.37 3.96 5.70
CA LYS A 110 3.58 3.74 6.92
C LYS A 110 2.25 3.12 6.54
N PHE A 111 2.02 1.92 7.07
CA PHE A 111 0.71 1.29 7.11
C PHE A 111 0.22 1.32 8.56
N ASN A 112 -0.87 2.04 8.81
CA ASN A 112 -1.47 2.17 10.13
C ASN A 112 -2.88 1.59 10.11
N THR A 113 -3.14 0.61 10.97
CA THR A 113 -4.47 -0.01 11.13
C THR A 113 -5.05 -0.50 9.80
N CYS A 114 -4.20 -1.09 8.93
CA CYS A 114 -4.60 -1.54 7.60
C CYS A 114 -4.88 -3.06 7.57
N THR A 115 -5.79 -3.46 6.69
CA THR A 115 -5.99 -4.87 6.32
C THR A 115 -5.19 -5.17 5.06
N LEU A 116 -4.17 -6.03 5.19
CA LEU A 116 -3.20 -6.36 4.14
C LEU A 116 -3.24 -7.87 3.81
N GLU A 117 -4.43 -8.46 3.84
CA GLU A 117 -4.59 -9.89 3.58
C GLU A 117 -4.22 -10.25 2.15
N GLU A 118 -3.41 -11.30 1.97
CA GLU A 118 -2.96 -11.77 0.64
C GLU A 118 -2.31 -10.68 -0.23
N VAL A 119 -1.69 -9.67 0.40
CA VAL A 119 -0.96 -8.62 -0.33
C VAL A 119 0.39 -9.17 -0.80
N ASP A 120 0.74 -8.90 -2.05
CA ASP A 120 2.01 -9.30 -2.62
C ASP A 120 3.08 -8.21 -2.44
N PHE A 121 4.01 -8.41 -1.49
CA PHE A 121 5.21 -7.57 -1.36
C PHE A 121 6.46 -8.21 -1.99
N THR A 122 6.33 -9.28 -2.78
CA THR A 122 7.46 -10.04 -3.34
C THR A 122 8.43 -9.12 -4.08
N GLY A 123 9.71 -9.19 -3.70
CA GLY A 123 10.77 -8.40 -4.31
C GLY A 123 10.74 -6.89 -3.99
N ALA A 124 9.81 -6.42 -3.15
CA ALA A 124 9.72 -5.01 -2.82
C ALA A 124 10.88 -4.53 -1.93
N ASP A 125 11.20 -3.24 -2.02
CA ASP A 125 12.03 -2.56 -1.03
C ASP A 125 11.16 -1.83 -0.01
N LEU A 126 11.03 -2.45 1.17
CA LEU A 126 10.25 -1.97 2.32
C LEU A 126 11.17 -1.44 3.42
N LYS A 127 12.44 -1.17 3.16
CA LYS A 127 13.39 -0.79 4.21
C LYS A 127 12.88 0.36 5.07
N GLY A 128 12.82 0.13 6.38
CA GLY A 128 12.33 1.08 7.38
C GLY A 128 10.82 1.32 7.38
N ALA A 129 10.02 0.53 6.65
CA ALA A 129 8.56 0.61 6.69
C ALA A 129 8.00 0.19 8.07
N SER A 130 6.77 0.59 8.36
CA SER A 130 6.06 0.23 9.58
C SER A 130 4.67 -0.32 9.27
N PHE A 131 4.31 -1.43 9.92
CA PHE A 131 3.03 -2.11 9.80
C PHE A 131 2.24 -2.03 11.12
N ALA A 132 1.99 -0.80 11.58
CA ALA A 132 1.37 -0.57 12.89
C ALA A 132 -0.07 -1.09 12.91
N ASN A 133 -0.39 -2.00 13.83
CA ASN A 133 -1.72 -2.60 14.00
C ASN A 133 -2.33 -3.18 12.71
N CYS A 134 -1.50 -3.73 11.80
CA CYS A 134 -1.97 -4.26 10.53
C CYS A 134 -2.20 -5.78 10.56
N ASP A 135 -3.23 -6.25 9.84
CA ASP A 135 -3.42 -7.68 9.53
C ASP A 135 -2.60 -8.05 8.31
N LEU A 136 -1.63 -8.97 8.46
CA LEU A 136 -0.77 -9.45 7.38
C LEU A 136 -1.05 -10.90 7.00
N ARG A 137 -2.25 -11.43 7.31
CA ARG A 137 -2.63 -12.81 6.99
C ARG A 137 -2.38 -13.14 5.52
N LEU A 138 -1.55 -14.16 5.29
CA LEU A 138 -1.18 -14.65 3.96
C LEU A 138 -0.48 -13.62 3.06
N ALA A 139 0.06 -12.53 3.61
CA ALA A 139 0.87 -11.60 2.83
C ALA A 139 2.20 -12.25 2.38
N HIS A 140 2.65 -11.92 1.18
CA HIS A 140 3.85 -12.48 0.56
C HIS A 140 5.03 -11.52 0.73
N PHE A 141 6.17 -12.05 1.18
CA PHE A 141 7.36 -11.27 1.51
C PHE A 141 8.64 -11.86 0.91
N GLU A 142 8.55 -12.78 -0.04
CA GLU A 142 9.70 -13.43 -0.67
C GLU A 142 10.60 -12.40 -1.37
N ARG A 143 11.92 -12.53 -1.20
CA ARG A 143 12.93 -11.65 -1.82
C ARG A 143 12.75 -10.17 -1.47
N THR A 144 12.08 -9.87 -0.36
CA THR A 144 11.78 -8.50 0.07
C THR A 144 12.89 -7.94 0.94
N ASN A 145 13.22 -6.67 0.74
CA ASN A 145 14.08 -5.94 1.66
C ASN A 145 13.25 -5.46 2.85
N LEU A 146 13.41 -6.13 3.99
CA LEU A 146 12.72 -5.86 5.25
C LEU A 146 13.68 -5.27 6.30
N GLU A 147 14.82 -4.72 5.88
CA GLU A 147 15.77 -4.11 6.81
C GLU A 147 15.09 -2.99 7.61
N LYS A 148 15.23 -3.02 8.95
CA LYS A 148 14.63 -2.03 9.86
C LYS A 148 13.11 -1.92 9.80
N VAL A 149 12.41 -2.90 9.23
CA VAL A 149 10.94 -2.89 9.22
C VAL A 149 10.40 -3.15 10.62
N ASP A 150 9.34 -2.44 10.99
CA ASP A 150 8.65 -2.60 12.26
C ASP A 150 7.35 -3.39 12.11
N PHE A 151 7.37 -4.64 12.59
CA PHE A 151 6.22 -5.53 12.72
C PHE A 151 5.77 -5.69 14.18
N SER A 152 6.22 -4.85 15.12
CA SER A 152 6.01 -5.03 16.57
C SER A 152 4.54 -5.06 17.01
N SER A 153 3.66 -4.40 16.26
CA SER A 153 2.21 -4.38 16.50
C SER A 153 1.39 -5.02 15.37
N ALA A 154 2.04 -5.51 14.32
CA ALA A 154 1.38 -6.27 13.27
C ALA A 154 0.97 -7.65 13.81
N TYR A 155 -0.06 -8.26 13.20
CA TYR A 155 -0.52 -9.60 13.52
C TYR A 155 -0.66 -10.45 12.25
N ASN A 156 -0.70 -11.77 12.44
CA ASN A 156 -0.70 -12.77 11.36
C ASN A 156 0.52 -12.67 10.41
N VAL A 157 1.66 -12.18 10.92
CA VAL A 157 2.90 -12.12 10.13
C VAL A 157 3.47 -13.52 9.98
N SER A 158 3.53 -14.02 8.74
CA SER A 158 4.23 -15.25 8.37
C SER A 158 5.12 -14.96 7.17
N LEU A 159 6.40 -15.32 7.27
CA LEU A 159 7.36 -15.15 6.18
C LEU A 159 8.54 -16.10 6.34
N ASN A 160 9.21 -16.40 5.23
CA ASN A 160 10.43 -17.19 5.26
C ASN A 160 11.65 -16.28 5.51
N PRO A 161 12.31 -16.35 6.69
CA PRO A 161 13.43 -15.48 7.01
C PRO A 161 14.68 -15.71 6.15
N THR A 162 14.77 -16.86 5.46
CA THR A 162 15.90 -17.16 4.56
C THR A 162 15.74 -16.55 3.17
N LEU A 163 14.53 -16.10 2.81
CA LEU A 163 14.24 -15.53 1.49
C LEU A 163 14.18 -14.00 1.51
N SER A 164 14.33 -13.35 2.67
CA SER A 164 14.13 -11.91 2.83
C SER A 164 15.23 -11.29 3.70
N GLN A 165 15.50 -10.00 3.52
CA GLN A 165 16.55 -9.30 4.27
C GLN A 165 15.96 -8.73 5.57
N LEU A 166 16.26 -9.31 6.72
CA LEU A 166 15.62 -8.96 8.01
C LEU A 166 16.50 -8.17 8.97
N LYS A 167 17.62 -7.61 8.50
CA LYS A 167 18.59 -6.94 9.39
C LYS A 167 17.89 -5.80 10.16
N ASN A 168 17.91 -5.89 11.49
CA ASN A 168 17.27 -4.95 12.41
C ASN A 168 15.74 -4.85 12.25
N ALA A 169 15.07 -5.81 11.61
CA ALA A 169 13.62 -5.88 11.63
C ALA A 169 13.13 -6.16 13.06
N VAL A 170 12.02 -5.53 13.44
CA VAL A 170 11.44 -5.63 14.79
C VAL A 170 10.21 -6.52 14.71
N PHE A 171 10.18 -7.57 15.53
CA PHE A 171 9.04 -8.46 15.68
C PHE A 171 8.61 -8.50 17.14
N SER A 172 7.33 -8.72 17.36
CA SER A 172 6.79 -9.07 18.66
C SER A 172 7.03 -10.54 18.99
N GLN A 173 6.79 -10.93 20.24
CA GLN A 173 6.82 -12.33 20.65
C GLN A 173 5.76 -13.17 19.92
N HIS A 174 4.58 -12.62 19.65
CA HIS A 174 3.50 -13.35 18.96
C HIS A 174 3.79 -13.60 17.46
N ASN A 175 4.63 -12.76 16.84
CA ASN A 175 5.00 -12.92 15.43
C ASN A 175 6.12 -13.95 15.21
N ILE A 176 6.79 -14.42 16.27
CA ILE A 176 7.90 -15.39 16.15
C ILE A 176 7.42 -16.69 15.50
N ALA A 177 6.22 -17.17 15.82
CA ALA A 177 5.70 -18.43 15.28
C ALA A 177 5.67 -18.43 13.74
N GLY A 178 5.21 -17.33 13.13
CA GLY A 178 5.15 -17.19 11.68
C GLY A 178 6.51 -17.15 10.98
N LEU A 179 7.59 -16.82 11.69
CA LEU A 179 8.96 -16.95 11.15
C LEU A 179 9.47 -18.39 11.17
N LEU A 180 8.89 -19.24 12.00
CA LEU A 180 9.33 -20.61 12.23
C LEU A 180 8.53 -21.65 11.43
N GLU A 181 7.36 -21.26 10.90
CA GLU A 181 6.47 -22.14 10.11
C GLU A 181 7.20 -22.87 8.99
N VAL A 182 8.13 -22.20 8.31
CA VAL A 182 8.92 -22.77 7.21
C VAL A 182 9.70 -24.03 7.62
N PHE A 183 10.11 -24.13 8.88
CA PHE A 183 10.89 -25.28 9.37
C PHE A 183 10.01 -26.48 9.72
N LYS A 184 8.68 -26.34 9.71
CA LYS A 184 7.71 -27.40 10.05
C LYS A 184 7.96 -28.01 11.43
N ILE A 185 8.45 -27.20 12.37
CA ILE A 185 8.71 -27.58 13.75
C ILE A 185 7.48 -27.33 14.63
N LYS A 186 7.40 -28.02 15.77
CA LYS A 186 6.33 -27.82 16.77
C LYS A 186 6.80 -26.83 17.83
N ILE A 187 5.97 -25.82 18.11
CA ILE A 187 6.17 -24.86 19.19
C ILE A 187 5.32 -25.32 20.38
N GLN A 188 5.88 -25.33 21.59
CA GLN A 188 5.22 -25.73 22.83
C GLN A 188 5.19 -24.58 23.82
#